data_AF-A0A377DDY6-F1
#
_entry.id   AF-A0A377DDY6-F1
#
_cell.length_a   1.000
_cell.length_b   1.000
_cell.length_c   1.000
_cell.angle_alpha   90.00
_cell.angle_beta   90.00
_cell.angle_gamma   90.00
#
_symmetry.space_group_name_H-M   'P 1'
#
loop_
_entity.id
_entity.type
_entity.pdbx_description
1 polymer ?
#
loop_
_entity_poly.entity_id
_entity_poly.type
_entity_poly.pdbx_seq_one_letter_code
_entity_poly.pdbx_strand_id
1 'polypeptide(L)'
;MRLDEASDRGRYLMIGAAEHGFVDTVRNLALICESDLLGERVARRRQDSRRTINPDTLIRNLAELHIGQPVVHLEHGVGRYAGMTTLEAGGITGEYLMLTYANDAKLYVPVSSLHLISRYAGGAEENAPLHKLGGDAWSRARQKAAEKVRDVAAELLDIYAQRAAKEGFAFKHDREQYQLFCDSFPFETTPDQAQAINAVLSDMCQPLAMDRLVCGDVGFG
;
A
#
# COMPACT_ATOMS: atom_id res chain seq x y z
N MET A 1 -21.13 -24.38 -21.79
CA MET A 1 -22.12 -24.76 -22.81
C MET A 1 -22.05 -23.72 -23.91
N ARG A 2 -21.81 -24.12 -25.16
CA ARG A 2 -21.90 -23.22 -26.32
C ARG A 2 -23.36 -23.13 -26.76
N LEU A 3 -23.78 -22.01 -27.35
CA LEU A 3 -25.17 -21.81 -27.79
C LEU A 3 -25.63 -22.95 -28.74
N ASP A 4 -24.70 -23.47 -29.54
CA ASP A 4 -24.92 -24.54 -30.50
C ASP A 4 -25.16 -25.93 -29.87
N GLU A 5 -24.92 -26.08 -28.56
CA GLU A 5 -25.15 -27.32 -27.81
C GLU A 5 -26.58 -27.40 -27.24
N ALA A 6 -27.36 -26.33 -27.35
CA ALA A 6 -28.76 -26.26 -26.91
C ALA A 6 -29.71 -26.72 -28.04
N SER A 7 -29.67 -28.02 -28.38
CA SER A 7 -30.47 -28.59 -29.47
C SER A 7 -31.92 -28.91 -29.09
N ASP A 8 -32.19 -29.14 -27.81
CA ASP A 8 -33.52 -29.53 -27.34
C ASP A 8 -34.33 -28.31 -26.86
N ARG A 9 -35.65 -28.44 -26.83
CA ARG A 9 -36.52 -27.39 -26.28
C ARG A 9 -36.37 -27.37 -24.76
N GLY A 10 -35.85 -26.28 -24.22
CA GLY A 10 -35.63 -26.14 -22.79
C GLY A 10 -35.13 -24.77 -22.38
N ARG A 11 -34.85 -24.64 -21.08
CA ARG A 11 -34.15 -23.48 -20.51
C ARG A 11 -32.73 -23.93 -20.19
N TYR A 12 -31.76 -23.17 -20.69
CA TYR A 12 -30.35 -23.46 -20.52
C TYR A 12 -29.68 -22.31 -19.78
N LEU A 13 -28.71 -22.63 -18.93
CA LEU A 13 -27.88 -21.64 -18.25
C LEU A 13 -26.45 -21.77 -18.78
N MET A 14 -25.86 -20.65 -19.19
CA MET A 14 -24.49 -20.60 -19.66
C MET A 14 -23.78 -19.36 -19.14
N ILE A 15 -22.47 -19.49 -18.89
CA ILE A 15 -21.60 -18.37 -18.55
C ILE A 15 -21.00 -17.83 -19.85
N GLY A 16 -21.23 -16.55 -20.13
CA GLY A 16 -20.77 -15.87 -21.34
C GLY A 16 -20.55 -14.38 -21.11
N ALA A 17 -19.92 -13.71 -22.07
CA ALA A 17 -19.57 -12.28 -21.99
C ALA A 17 -20.64 -11.35 -22.61
N ALA A 18 -21.88 -11.83 -22.79
CA ALA A 18 -22.94 -11.05 -23.39
C ALA A 18 -23.53 -10.07 -22.36
N GLU A 19 -23.51 -8.79 -22.67
CA GLU A 19 -23.99 -7.72 -21.77
C GLU A 19 -25.46 -7.35 -21.99
N HIS A 20 -26.08 -7.77 -23.09
CA HIS A 20 -27.49 -7.54 -23.37
C HIS A 20 -28.12 -8.79 -24.00
N GLY A 21 -29.36 -9.08 -23.61
CA GLY A 21 -30.15 -10.13 -24.22
C GLY A 21 -30.72 -9.74 -25.57
N PHE A 22 -31.30 -10.72 -26.26
CA PHE A 22 -32.05 -10.50 -27.50
C PHE A 22 -33.08 -11.59 -27.71
N VAL A 23 -34.08 -11.30 -28.54
CA VAL A 23 -35.09 -12.27 -28.99
C VAL A 23 -34.91 -12.50 -30.49
N ASP A 24 -34.59 -13.74 -30.87
CA ASP A 24 -34.56 -14.20 -32.25
C ASP A 24 -35.89 -14.90 -32.57
N THR A 25 -36.77 -14.20 -33.28
CA THR A 25 -38.09 -14.70 -33.69
C THR A 25 -38.02 -15.73 -34.81
N VAL A 26 -36.92 -15.78 -35.58
CA VAL A 26 -36.74 -16.73 -36.69
C VAL A 26 -36.39 -18.11 -36.15
N ARG A 27 -35.53 -18.18 -35.13
CA ARG A 27 -35.13 -19.42 -34.47
C ARG A 27 -35.98 -19.74 -33.23
N ASN A 28 -36.87 -18.82 -32.85
CA ASN A 28 -37.69 -18.87 -31.64
C ASN A 28 -36.84 -19.06 -30.38
N LEU A 29 -35.75 -18.29 -30.29
CA LEU A 29 -34.79 -18.30 -29.19
C LEU A 29 -34.80 -16.95 -28.48
N ALA A 30 -34.64 -16.96 -27.16
CA ALA A 30 -34.42 -15.76 -26.36
C ALA A 30 -33.16 -15.94 -25.53
N LEU A 31 -32.22 -15.02 -25.68
CA LEU A 31 -31.10 -14.86 -24.77
C LEU A 31 -31.49 -13.80 -23.75
N ILE A 32 -31.48 -14.16 -22.46
CA ILE A 32 -31.72 -13.25 -21.35
C ILE A 32 -30.41 -13.16 -20.57
N CYS A 33 -29.84 -11.96 -20.51
CA CYS A 33 -28.63 -11.69 -19.76
C CYS A 33 -28.97 -11.22 -18.34
N GLU A 34 -28.00 -11.33 -17.44
CA GLU A 34 -28.15 -10.89 -16.05
C GLU A 34 -28.52 -9.39 -15.96
N SER A 35 -27.94 -8.59 -16.84
CA SER A 35 -28.18 -7.15 -16.98
C SER A 35 -29.62 -6.80 -17.38
N ASP A 36 -30.31 -7.66 -18.13
CA ASP A 36 -31.71 -7.44 -18.51
C ASP A 36 -32.65 -7.62 -17.30
N LEU A 37 -32.22 -8.37 -16.29
CA LEU A 37 -32.98 -8.66 -15.08
C LEU A 37 -32.57 -7.80 -13.87
N LEU A 38 -31.27 -7.51 -13.74
CA LEU A 38 -30.68 -6.88 -12.56
C LEU A 38 -30.08 -5.48 -12.84
N GLY A 39 -30.06 -5.02 -14.10
CA GLY A 39 -29.45 -3.75 -14.51
C GLY A 39 -27.95 -3.87 -14.86
N GLU A 40 -27.36 -2.80 -15.41
CA GLU A 40 -25.96 -2.79 -15.87
C GLU A 40 -24.97 -3.03 -14.71
N ARG A 41 -24.28 -4.18 -14.73
CA ARG A 41 -23.10 -4.46 -13.89
C ARG A 41 -21.84 -4.11 -14.67
N VAL A 42 -21.00 -3.23 -14.13
CA VAL A 42 -19.73 -2.84 -14.74
C VAL A 42 -18.71 -3.97 -14.54
N ALA A 43 -18.61 -4.88 -15.51
CA ALA A 43 -17.61 -5.93 -15.49
C ALA A 43 -16.21 -5.34 -15.82
N ARG A 44 -15.41 -5.05 -14.80
CA ARG A 44 -13.98 -4.78 -15.01
C ARG A 44 -13.26 -6.08 -15.31
N ARG A 45 -12.71 -6.20 -16.53
CA ARG A 45 -11.71 -7.21 -16.91
C ARG A 45 -10.69 -7.37 -15.78
N ARG A 46 -10.59 -8.57 -15.21
CA ARG A 46 -9.54 -8.95 -14.26
C ARG A 46 -8.17 -8.65 -14.86
N GLN A 47 -7.59 -7.53 -14.45
CA GLN A 47 -6.19 -7.24 -14.68
C GLN A 47 -5.44 -7.74 -13.46
N ASP A 48 -4.70 -8.83 -13.64
CA ASP A 48 -3.85 -9.43 -12.61
C ASP A 48 -2.74 -8.43 -12.26
N SER A 49 -2.91 -7.69 -11.18
CA SER A 49 -1.86 -6.84 -10.62
C SER A 49 -1.45 -7.35 -9.24
N ARG A 50 -0.68 -8.44 -9.23
CA ARG A 50 0.26 -8.68 -8.13
C ARG A 50 1.33 -7.59 -8.15
N ARG A 51 1.07 -6.48 -7.46
CA ARG A 51 2.13 -5.59 -6.98
C ARG A 51 2.40 -5.94 -5.53
N THR A 52 3.33 -6.86 -5.35
CA THR A 52 4.11 -6.97 -4.13
C THR A 52 4.66 -5.58 -3.80
N ILE A 53 4.34 -5.05 -2.62
CA ILE A 53 4.96 -3.84 -2.08
C ILE A 53 6.43 -4.20 -1.85
N ASN A 54 7.26 -3.81 -2.81
CA ASN A 54 8.66 -4.20 -2.88
C ASN A 54 9.52 -3.22 -2.06
N PRO A 55 10.53 -3.72 -1.32
CA PRO A 55 11.60 -2.89 -0.73
C PRO A 55 12.40 -2.08 -1.78
N ASP A 56 12.18 -2.31 -3.08
CA ASP A 56 12.70 -1.50 -4.20
C ASP A 56 12.20 -0.05 -4.21
N THR A 57 11.18 0.30 -3.44
CA THR A 57 10.71 1.69 -3.32
C THR A 57 11.76 2.61 -2.69
N LEU A 58 12.62 2.11 -1.81
CA LEU A 58 13.74 2.89 -1.26
C LEU A 58 14.83 3.15 -2.31
N ILE A 59 15.16 2.14 -3.13
CA ILE A 59 16.16 2.25 -4.20
C ILE A 59 15.67 3.16 -5.33
N ARG A 60 14.37 3.09 -5.69
CA ARG A 60 13.77 4.01 -6.67
C ARG A 60 13.79 5.47 -6.20
N ASN A 61 13.53 5.73 -4.92
CA ASN A 61 13.55 7.09 -4.37
C ASN A 61 14.94 7.74 -4.38
N LEU A 62 16.01 6.95 -4.31
CA LEU A 62 17.39 7.44 -4.43
C LEU A 62 17.79 7.72 -5.89
N ALA A 63 17.23 6.98 -6.86
CA ALA A 63 17.47 7.20 -8.29
C ALA A 63 16.85 8.50 -8.83
N GLU A 64 15.88 9.08 -8.12
CA GLU A 64 15.20 10.33 -8.48
C GLU A 64 15.81 11.57 -7.81
N LEU A 65 16.94 11.43 -7.10
CA LEU A 65 17.56 12.56 -6.41
C LEU A 65 18.19 13.56 -7.39
N HIS A 66 17.88 14.84 -7.19
CA HIS A 66 18.50 15.95 -7.92
C HIS A 66 19.50 16.72 -7.06
N ILE A 67 20.52 17.31 -7.69
CA ILE A 67 21.55 18.07 -6.98
C ILE A 67 20.92 19.18 -6.14
N GLY A 68 21.39 19.34 -4.90
CA GLY A 68 20.85 20.28 -3.93
C GLY A 68 19.64 19.76 -3.16
N GLN A 69 19.14 18.55 -3.43
CA GLN A 69 18.01 18.00 -2.69
C GLN A 69 18.39 17.64 -1.24
N PRO A 70 17.54 17.95 -0.25
CA PRO A 70 17.79 17.56 1.13
C PRO A 70 17.62 16.06 1.34
N VAL A 71 18.64 15.46 1.96
CA VAL A 71 18.69 14.04 2.29
C VAL A 71 19.10 13.86 3.73
N VAL A 72 18.66 12.76 4.35
CA VAL A 72 18.98 12.40 5.72
C VAL A 72 19.92 11.21 5.70
N HIS A 73 21.12 11.39 6.24
CA HIS A 73 21.99 10.27 6.59
C HIS A 73 21.67 9.82 8.01
N LEU A 74 21.52 8.51 8.24
CA LEU A 74 21.15 7.95 9.55
C LEU A 74 22.03 8.47 10.72
N GLU A 75 23.34 8.57 10.49
CA GLU A 75 24.31 8.99 11.51
C GLU A 75 24.65 10.48 11.51
N HIS A 76 24.52 11.17 10.37
CA HIS A 76 25.04 12.53 10.21
C HIS A 76 23.93 13.58 10.04
N GLY A 77 22.67 13.13 9.95
CA GLY A 77 21.51 13.98 9.82
C GLY A 77 21.36 14.57 8.43
N VAL A 78 20.70 15.71 8.38
CA VAL A 78 20.27 16.34 7.13
C VAL A 78 21.44 17.04 6.42
N GLY A 79 21.73 16.58 5.21
CA GLY A 79 22.68 17.16 4.26
C GLY A 79 22.00 17.50 2.93
N ARG A 80 22.79 17.81 1.91
CA ARG A 80 22.35 18.10 0.55
C ARG A 80 23.04 17.16 -0.42
N TYR A 81 22.28 16.57 -1.34
CA TYR A 81 22.86 15.71 -2.37
C TYR A 81 23.70 16.52 -3.36
N ALA A 82 24.93 16.10 -3.61
CA ALA A 82 25.89 16.80 -4.47
C ALA A 82 26.33 15.98 -5.71
N GLY A 83 25.64 14.87 -5.99
CA GLY A 83 25.95 14.00 -7.14
C GLY A 83 26.71 12.73 -6.76
N MET A 84 27.02 11.94 -7.78
CA MET A 84 27.89 10.77 -7.69
C MET A 84 29.32 11.18 -8.08
N THR A 85 30.31 10.58 -7.41
CA THR A 85 31.72 10.76 -7.76
C THR A 85 32.44 9.42 -7.69
N THR A 86 33.45 9.28 -8.53
CA THR A 86 34.37 8.15 -8.47
C THR A 86 35.63 8.60 -7.75
N LEU A 87 36.06 7.83 -6.75
CA LEU A 87 37.30 8.07 -6.02
C LEU A 87 38.21 6.86 -6.20
N GLU A 88 39.50 7.12 -6.40
CA GLU A 88 40.53 6.10 -6.47
C GLU A 88 41.39 6.16 -5.21
N ALA A 89 41.42 5.06 -4.46
CA ALA A 89 42.23 4.93 -3.26
C ALA A 89 42.99 3.60 -3.30
N GLY A 90 44.32 3.65 -3.31
CA GLY A 90 45.16 2.44 -3.30
C GLY A 90 45.03 1.56 -4.55
N GLY A 91 44.72 2.14 -5.71
CA GLY A 91 44.56 1.41 -6.98
C GLY A 91 43.19 0.73 -7.16
N ILE A 92 42.26 0.94 -6.22
CA ILE A 92 40.87 0.49 -6.34
C ILE A 92 39.99 1.72 -6.56
N THR A 93 39.27 1.71 -7.68
CA THR A 93 38.30 2.72 -8.06
C THR A 93 36.94 2.36 -7.48
N GLY A 94 36.35 3.26 -6.66
CA GLY A 94 35.04 3.08 -6.05
C GLY A 94 34.09 4.22 -6.38
N GLU A 95 32.80 3.92 -6.44
CA GLU A 95 31.73 4.91 -6.62
C GLU A 95 31.15 5.34 -5.27
N TYR A 96 30.94 6.65 -5.13
CA TYR A 96 30.46 7.29 -3.91
C TYR A 96 29.38 8.31 -4.22
N LEU A 97 28.35 8.34 -3.37
CA LEU A 97 27.39 9.44 -3.28
C LEU A 97 28.04 10.58 -2.49
N MET A 98 28.05 11.78 -3.04
CA MET A 98 28.58 12.96 -2.37
C MET A 98 27.44 13.75 -1.70
N LEU A 99 27.61 14.05 -0.41
CA LEU A 99 26.71 14.91 0.35
C LEU A 99 27.46 16.14 0.86
N THR A 100 26.80 17.29 0.85
CA THR A 100 27.30 18.53 1.46
C THR A 100 26.53 18.84 2.75
N TYR A 101 27.28 19.29 3.75
CA TYR A 101 26.82 19.67 5.08
C TYR A 101 27.23 21.12 5.39
N ALA A 102 26.85 21.62 6.56
CA ALA A 102 27.18 22.98 6.97
C ALA A 102 28.70 23.23 6.98
N ASN A 103 29.09 24.49 6.73
CA ASN A 103 30.48 24.91 6.54
C ASN A 103 31.16 24.24 5.32
N ASP A 104 30.39 23.94 4.27
CA ASP A 104 30.86 23.28 3.03
C ASP A 104 31.56 21.92 3.26
N ALA A 105 31.28 21.27 4.38
CA ALA A 105 31.84 19.97 4.71
C ALA A 105 31.25 18.89 3.80
N LYS A 106 32.11 18.01 3.26
CA LYS A 106 31.70 16.94 2.33
C LYS A 106 31.77 15.58 2.99
N LEU A 107 30.76 14.76 2.73
CA LEU A 107 30.71 13.35 3.11
C LEU A 107 30.61 12.51 1.83
N TYR A 108 31.45 11.48 1.73
CA TYR A 108 31.41 10.51 0.64
C TYR A 108 30.87 9.19 1.17
N VAL A 109 29.70 8.80 0.68
CA VAL A 109 29.00 7.58 1.12
C VAL A 109 29.17 6.52 0.03
N PRO A 110 29.78 5.36 0.33
CA PRO A 110 29.89 4.28 -0.64
C PRO A 110 28.51 3.84 -1.14
N VAL A 111 28.40 3.46 -2.42
CA VAL A 111 27.14 2.95 -3.00
C VAL A 111 26.58 1.74 -2.22
N SER A 112 27.45 0.90 -1.65
CA SER A 112 27.05 -0.22 -0.79
C SER A 112 26.29 0.19 0.47
N SER A 113 26.46 1.45 0.91
CA SER A 113 25.89 2.00 2.14
C SER A 113 24.69 2.93 1.89
N LEU A 114 24.11 2.92 0.68
CA LEU A 114 22.96 3.78 0.35
C LEU A 114 21.73 3.52 1.21
N HIS A 115 21.60 2.33 1.81
CA HIS A 115 20.52 2.01 2.76
C HIS A 115 20.52 2.89 4.03
N LEU A 116 21.61 3.64 4.29
CA LEU A 116 21.71 4.62 5.37
C LEU A 116 21.14 6.01 5.00
N ILE A 117 20.74 6.19 3.74
CA ILE A 117 20.26 7.46 3.20
C ILE A 117 18.76 7.38 2.96
N SER A 118 18.06 8.41 3.41
CA SER A 118 16.63 8.60 3.16
C SER A 118 16.37 10.01 2.63
N ARG A 119 15.31 10.19 1.84
CA ARG A 119 14.85 11.53 1.45
C ARG A 119 14.37 12.30 2.69
N TYR A 120 14.63 13.60 2.73
CA TYR A 120 14.06 14.45 3.78
C TYR A 120 12.56 14.67 3.55
N ALA A 121 11.74 14.34 4.54
CA ALA A 121 10.28 14.47 4.49
C ALA A 121 9.73 15.47 5.54
N GLY A 122 10.57 16.35 6.08
CA GLY A 122 10.23 17.21 7.22
C GLY A 122 9.62 18.58 6.88
N GLY A 123 9.32 18.85 5.60
CA GLY A 123 8.77 20.14 5.14
C GLY A 123 9.30 20.55 3.77
N ALA A 124 9.10 21.82 3.41
CA ALA A 124 9.61 22.37 2.15
C ALA A 124 11.15 22.24 2.07
N GLU A 125 11.67 21.87 0.89
CA GLU A 125 13.10 21.58 0.70
C GLU A 125 14.02 22.77 1.05
N GLU A 126 13.53 23.98 0.82
CA GLU A 126 14.21 25.25 1.12
C GLU A 126 14.47 25.46 2.62
N ASN A 127 13.55 24.97 3.47
CA ASN A 127 13.62 25.14 4.92
C ASN A 127 14.32 23.96 5.62
N ALA A 128 14.74 22.94 4.87
CA ALA A 128 15.38 21.77 5.46
C ALA A 128 16.69 22.19 6.16
N PRO A 129 16.88 21.86 7.45
CA PRO A 129 18.08 22.26 8.17
C PRO A 129 19.32 21.60 7.56
N LEU A 130 20.46 22.26 7.69
CA LEU A 130 21.76 21.70 7.30
C LEU A 130 22.57 21.40 8.56
N HIS A 131 22.85 20.13 8.83
CA HIS A 131 23.59 19.73 10.02
C HIS A 131 25.11 19.90 9.83
N LYS A 132 25.86 19.95 10.93
CA LYS A 132 27.33 19.96 10.92
C LYS A 132 27.85 18.53 11.10
N LEU A 133 28.82 18.12 10.28
CA LEU A 133 29.52 16.85 10.46
C LEU A 133 30.31 16.87 11.78
N GLY A 134 30.29 15.75 12.49
CA GLY A 134 30.94 15.62 13.80
C GLY A 134 30.28 16.40 14.94
N GLY A 135 29.12 17.02 14.72
CA GLY A 135 28.37 17.71 15.77
C GLY A 135 27.35 16.82 16.48
N ASP A 136 27.18 17.02 17.78
CA ASP A 136 26.26 16.20 18.61
C ASP A 136 24.79 16.60 18.49
N ALA A 137 24.47 17.64 17.72
CA ALA A 137 23.10 18.14 17.57
C ALA A 137 22.16 17.08 17.00
N TRP A 138 22.58 16.39 15.94
CA TRP A 138 21.80 15.33 15.32
C TRP A 138 21.66 14.12 16.25
N SER A 139 22.75 13.68 16.87
CA SER A 139 22.73 12.54 17.80
C SER A 139 21.75 12.78 18.96
N ARG A 140 21.79 13.98 19.59
CA ARG A 140 20.84 14.36 20.63
C ARG A 140 19.39 14.43 20.14
N ALA A 141 19.16 14.96 18.94
CA ALA A 141 17.83 15.01 18.34
C ALA A 141 17.27 13.60 18.06
N ARG A 142 18.11 12.70 17.52
CA ARG A 142 17.78 11.29 17.28
C ARG A 142 17.47 10.55 18.58
N GLN A 143 18.28 10.74 19.62
CA GLN A 143 18.07 10.13 20.93
C GLN A 143 16.73 10.57 21.54
N LYS A 144 16.46 11.88 21.53
CA LYS A 144 15.19 12.44 22.03
C LYS A 144 13.99 11.94 21.22
N ALA A 145 14.14 11.78 19.90
CA ALA A 145 13.09 11.20 19.07
C ALA A 145 12.85 9.72 19.39
N ALA A 146 13.91 8.94 19.60
CA ALA A 146 13.82 7.53 19.98
C ALA A 146 13.14 7.33 21.34
N GLU A 147 13.44 8.18 22.32
CA GLU A 147 12.78 8.19 23.63
C GLU A 147 11.27 8.45 23.47
N LYS A 148 10.89 9.49 22.73
CA LYS A 148 9.47 9.77 22.46
C LYS A 148 8.75 8.61 21.77
N VAL A 149 9.40 7.97 20.78
CA VAL A 149 8.82 6.80 20.10
C VAL A 149 8.61 5.65 21.08
N ARG A 150 9.54 5.45 22.02
CA ARG A 150 9.41 4.43 23.06
C ARG A 150 8.26 4.72 24.02
N ASP A 151 8.08 5.99 24.41
CA ASP A 151 6.98 6.42 25.27
C ASP A 151 5.63 6.17 24.59
N VAL A 152 5.49 6.58 23.32
CA VAL A 152 4.28 6.33 22.52
C VAL A 152 4.03 4.82 22.35
N ALA A 153 5.08 4.03 22.11
CA ALA A 153 4.95 2.58 22.00
C ALA A 153 4.47 1.94 23.31
N ALA A 154 4.94 2.44 24.47
CA ALA A 154 4.49 1.98 25.78
C ALA A 154 3.02 2.34 26.03
N GLU A 155 2.59 3.54 25.66
CA GLU A 155 1.18 3.96 25.75
C GLU A 155 0.27 3.09 24.86
N LEU A 156 0.69 2.84 23.61
CA LEU A 156 -0.04 1.94 22.72
C LEU A 156 -0.13 0.53 23.30
N LEU A 157 0.96 0.00 23.84
CA LEU A 157 0.98 -1.32 24.48
C LEU A 157 0.01 -1.39 25.66
N ASP A 158 -0.06 -0.34 26.49
CA ASP A 158 -1.01 -0.27 27.60
C ASP A 158 -2.46 -0.27 27.10
N ILE A 159 -2.77 0.51 26.05
CA ILE A 159 -4.09 0.50 25.41
C ILE A 159 -4.46 -0.91 24.90
N TYR A 160 -3.52 -1.61 24.25
CA TYR A 160 -3.74 -2.98 23.79
C TYR A 160 -3.96 -3.95 24.95
N ALA A 161 -3.20 -3.83 26.04
CA ALA A 161 -3.37 -4.66 27.23
C ALA A 161 -4.73 -4.43 27.89
N GLN A 162 -5.15 -3.17 28.04
CA GLN A 162 -6.47 -2.82 28.57
C GLN A 162 -7.62 -3.35 27.71
N ARG A 163 -7.46 -3.33 26.37
CA ARG A 163 -8.45 -3.90 25.44
C ARG A 163 -8.51 -5.42 25.51
N ALA A 164 -7.36 -6.09 25.59
CA ALA A 164 -7.31 -7.54 25.71
C ALA A 164 -7.89 -8.05 27.04
N ALA A 165 -7.80 -7.24 28.11
CA ALA A 165 -8.37 -7.57 29.41
C ALA A 165 -9.89 -7.37 29.50
N LYS A 166 -10.49 -6.58 28.60
CA LYS A 166 -11.94 -6.36 28.56
C LYS A 166 -12.60 -7.35 27.61
N GLU A 167 -13.66 -7.99 28.07
CA GLU A 167 -14.49 -8.82 27.21
C GLU A 167 -15.20 -7.95 26.16
N GLY A 168 -15.00 -8.29 24.88
CA GLY A 168 -15.70 -7.68 23.77
C GLY A 168 -16.97 -8.45 23.39
N PHE A 169 -17.75 -7.87 22.48
CA PHE A 169 -18.91 -8.55 21.92
C PHE A 169 -18.52 -9.27 20.62
N ALA A 170 -18.61 -10.59 20.63
CA ALA A 170 -18.41 -11.41 19.44
C ALA A 170 -19.69 -11.43 18.59
N PHE A 171 -19.65 -10.84 17.39
CA PHE A 171 -20.76 -10.92 16.45
C PHE A 171 -20.89 -12.33 15.87
N LYS A 172 -22.13 -12.76 15.64
CA LYS A 172 -22.41 -13.98 14.88
C LYS A 172 -22.45 -13.65 13.39
N HIS A 173 -21.58 -14.27 12.61
CA HIS A 173 -21.59 -14.11 11.15
C HIS A 173 -22.60 -15.08 10.51
N ASP A 174 -23.73 -14.53 10.06
CA ASP A 174 -24.70 -15.24 9.21
C ASP A 174 -24.25 -15.13 7.75
N ARG A 175 -23.73 -16.23 7.21
CA ARG A 175 -23.17 -16.27 5.85
C ARG A 175 -24.22 -16.07 4.77
N GLU A 176 -25.44 -16.54 4.99
CA GLU A 176 -26.50 -16.45 3.97
C GLU A 176 -27.01 -15.02 3.86
N GLN A 177 -27.29 -14.38 4.99
CA GLN A 177 -27.71 -12.97 5.00
C GLN A 177 -26.60 -12.05 4.49
N TYR A 178 -25.35 -12.33 4.86
CA TYR A 178 -24.22 -11.56 4.37
C TYR A 178 -24.04 -11.69 2.85
N GLN A 179 -24.18 -12.89 2.30
CA GLN A 179 -24.09 -13.09 0.85
C GLN A 179 -25.20 -12.33 0.11
N LEU A 180 -26.45 -12.39 0.59
CA LEU A 180 -27.56 -11.63 0.01
C LEU A 180 -27.31 -10.12 0.04
N PHE A 181 -26.71 -9.61 1.12
CA PHE A 181 -26.29 -8.22 1.21
C PHE A 181 -25.20 -7.91 0.19
N CYS A 182 -24.17 -8.76 0.05
CA CYS A 182 -23.12 -8.58 -0.96
C CYS A 182 -23.68 -8.58 -2.38
N ASP A 183 -24.64 -9.44 -2.69
CA ASP A 183 -25.25 -9.55 -4.02
C ASP A 183 -26.05 -8.30 -4.40
N SER A 184 -26.46 -7.49 -3.42
CA SER A 184 -27.13 -6.20 -3.66
C SER A 184 -26.21 -5.10 -4.22
N PHE A 185 -24.89 -5.30 -4.15
CA PHE A 185 -23.92 -4.33 -4.68
C PHE A 185 -23.61 -4.59 -6.15
N PRO A 186 -23.54 -3.53 -6.97
CA PRO A 186 -23.27 -3.64 -8.41
C PRO A 186 -21.77 -3.75 -8.75
N PHE A 187 -20.89 -3.70 -7.75
CA PHE A 187 -19.44 -3.70 -7.94
C PHE A 187 -18.81 -5.01 -7.46
N GLU A 188 -17.88 -5.54 -8.23
CA GLU A 188 -17.03 -6.65 -7.78
C GLU A 188 -15.89 -6.14 -6.89
N THR A 189 -15.62 -6.86 -5.80
CA THR A 189 -14.54 -6.52 -4.89
C THR A 189 -13.17 -6.84 -5.51
N THR A 190 -12.21 -5.93 -5.31
CA THR A 190 -10.81 -6.19 -5.63
C THR A 190 -10.21 -7.19 -4.64
N PRO A 191 -9.08 -7.86 -4.97
CA PRO A 191 -8.42 -8.77 -4.03
C PRO A 191 -8.07 -8.12 -2.68
N ASP A 192 -7.62 -6.86 -2.69
CA ASP A 192 -7.27 -6.13 -1.47
C ASP A 192 -8.50 -5.76 -0.64
N GLN A 193 -9.60 -5.34 -1.29
CA GLN A 193 -10.89 -5.12 -0.62
C GLN A 193 -11.41 -6.41 0.01
N ALA A 194 -11.37 -7.53 -0.72
CA ALA A 194 -11.82 -8.82 -0.21
C ALA A 194 -10.98 -9.25 1.00
N GLN A 195 -9.66 -9.01 1.00
CA GLN A 195 -8.82 -9.27 2.18
C GLN A 195 -9.19 -8.38 3.37
N ALA A 196 -9.36 -7.07 3.14
CA ALA A 196 -9.76 -6.13 4.18
C ALA A 196 -11.11 -6.50 4.81
N ILE A 197 -12.12 -6.81 3.97
CA ILE A 197 -13.45 -7.24 4.39
C ILE A 197 -13.36 -8.50 5.25
N ASN A 198 -12.64 -9.54 4.79
CA ASN A 198 -12.48 -10.78 5.54
C ASN A 198 -11.76 -10.57 6.88
N ALA A 199 -10.76 -9.69 6.91
CA ALA A 199 -10.05 -9.35 8.15
C ALA A 199 -10.97 -8.63 9.15
N VAL A 200 -11.78 -7.66 8.69
CA VAL A 200 -12.77 -6.97 9.52
C VAL A 200 -13.80 -7.95 10.06
N LEU A 201 -14.38 -8.81 9.21
CA LEU A 201 -15.36 -9.81 9.64
C LEU A 201 -14.78 -10.77 10.68
N SER A 202 -13.54 -11.22 10.46
CA SER A 202 -12.82 -12.07 11.42
C SER A 202 -12.66 -11.38 12.77
N ASP A 203 -12.22 -10.13 12.79
CA ASP A 203 -12.04 -9.38 14.04
C ASP A 203 -13.38 -9.13 14.76
N MET A 204 -14.45 -8.82 14.03
CA MET A 204 -15.79 -8.64 14.61
C MET A 204 -16.36 -9.92 15.24
N CYS A 205 -15.95 -11.10 14.76
CA CYS A 205 -16.40 -12.38 15.31
C CYS A 205 -15.63 -12.81 16.57
N GLN A 206 -14.59 -12.08 16.96
CA GLN A 206 -13.81 -12.38 18.17
C GLN A 206 -14.45 -11.76 19.41
N PRO A 207 -14.28 -12.37 20.60
CA PRO A 207 -14.75 -11.81 21.88
C PRO A 207 -13.83 -10.67 22.39
N LEU A 208 -13.22 -9.93 21.47
CA LEU A 208 -12.30 -8.83 21.74
C LEU A 208 -12.82 -7.58 21.04
N ALA A 209 -12.57 -6.40 21.63
CA ALA A 209 -12.90 -5.15 20.95
C ALA A 209 -12.01 -4.98 19.71
N MET A 210 -12.61 -4.99 18.51
CA MET A 210 -11.90 -4.78 17.26
C MET A 210 -11.22 -3.41 17.22
N ASP A 211 -9.95 -3.38 16.80
CA ASP A 211 -9.17 -2.17 16.59
C ASP A 211 -8.43 -2.24 15.25
N ARG A 212 -9.15 -1.95 14.17
CA ARG A 212 -8.60 -1.98 12.81
C ARG A 212 -8.85 -0.65 12.12
N LEU A 213 -7.79 -0.12 11.52
CA LEU A 213 -7.86 0.99 10.58
C LEU A 213 -7.69 0.44 9.16
N VAL A 214 -8.69 0.67 8.30
CA VAL A 214 -8.60 0.38 6.86
C VAL A 214 -8.22 1.68 6.15
N CYS A 215 -7.08 1.70 5.47
CA CYS A 215 -6.62 2.85 4.71
C CYS A 215 -6.78 2.56 3.21
N GLY A 216 -7.43 3.46 2.48
CA GLY A 216 -7.58 3.40 1.03
C GLY A 216 -7.67 4.80 0.44
N ASP A 217 -7.33 4.93 -0.84
CA ASP A 217 -7.49 6.18 -1.58
C ASP A 217 -8.96 6.48 -1.89
N VAL A 218 -9.28 7.75 -2.13
CA VAL A 218 -10.65 8.20 -2.43
C VAL A 218 -11.17 7.48 -3.69
N GLY A 219 -12.39 6.94 -3.61
CA GLY A 219 -13.06 6.26 -4.73
C GLY A 219 -12.77 4.76 -4.86
N PHE A 220 -12.01 4.19 -3.92
CA PHE A 220 -11.73 2.75 -3.88
C PHE A 220 -12.73 1.94 -3.05
N GLY A 221 -13.88 2.52 -2.65
CA GLY A 221 -14.89 1.82 -1.84
C GLY A 221 -14.36 1.45 -0.46
#